data_AF-A0A0G4KXB0-F1
#
_entry.id   AF-A0A0G4KXB0-F1
#
_cell.length_a   1.000
_cell.length_b   1.000
_cell.length_c   1.000
_cell.angle_alpha   90.00
_cell.angle_beta   90.00
_cell.angle_gamma   90.00
#
_symmetry.space_group_name_H-M   'P 1'
#
loop_
_entity.id
_entity.type
_entity.pdbx_description
1 polymer ?
#
loop_
_entity_poly.entity_id
_entity_poly.type
_entity_poly.pdbx_seq_one_letter_code
_entity_poly.pdbx_strand_id
1 'polypeptide(L)' 'MLYATGLSEDDMNKAQVGISSVWYEGNPCNMHLMDLSAVVR' A
#
# COMPACT_ATOMS: atom_id res chain seq x y z
N MET A 1 -10.71 -12.72 -6.78
CA MET A 1 -10.49 -11.33 -6.32
C MET A 1 -9.18 -11.22 -5.55
N LEU A 2 -9.07 -11.64 -4.29
CA LEU A 2 -7.83 -11.46 -3.49
C LEU A 2 -6.67 -12.42 -3.83
N TYR A 3 -6.96 -13.68 -4.18
CA TYR A 3 -5.91 -14.60 -4.65
C TYR A 3 -5.21 -14.10 -5.92
N ALA A 4 -5.95 -13.43 -6.81
CA ALA A 4 -5.41 -12.87 -8.04
C ALA A 4 -4.50 -11.65 -7.80
N THR A 5 -4.59 -11.00 -6.64
CA THR A 5 -3.69 -9.91 -6.24
C THR A 5 -2.45 -10.40 -5.49
N GLY A 6 -2.25 -11.72 -5.40
CA GLY A 6 -1.04 -12.35 -4.88
C GLY A 6 -1.13 -12.87 -3.43
N LEU A 7 -2.31 -12.87 -2.80
CA LEU A 7 -2.47 -13.47 -1.47
C LEU A 7 -2.55 -15.00 -1.56
N SER A 8 -2.04 -15.68 -0.55
CA SER A 8 -2.20 -17.12 -0.34
C SER A 8 -3.31 -17.43 0.67
N GLU A 9 -3.62 -18.72 0.87
CA GLU A 9 -4.62 -19.15 1.87
C GLU A 9 -4.18 -18.78 3.30
N ASP A 10 -2.89 -18.91 3.60
CA ASP A 10 -2.31 -18.53 4.90
C ASP A 10 -2.48 -17.03 5.21
N ASP A 11 -2.53 -16.17 4.19
CA ASP A 11 -2.71 -14.73 4.34
C ASP A 11 -4.14 -14.34 4.71
N MET A 12 -5.13 -15.20 4.44
CA MET A 12 -6.55 -14.90 4.72
C MET A 12 -6.86 -14.78 6.21
N ASN A 13 -6.00 -15.35 7.07
CA ASN A 13 -6.13 -15.28 8.52
C ASN A 13 -5.40 -14.07 9.13
N LYS A 14 -4.67 -13.28 8.32
CA LYS A 14 -3.99 -12.06 8.76
C LYS A 14 -4.91 -10.85 8.66
N ALA A 15 -4.68 -9.84 9.49
CA ALA A 15 -5.39 -8.57 9.38
C ALA A 15 -5.00 -7.86 8.07
N GLN A 16 -5.99 -7.32 7.37
CA GLN A 16 -5.76 -6.50 6.17
C GLN A 16 -5.61 -5.03 6.59
N VAL A 17 -4.43 -4.46 6.33
CA VAL A 17 -4.11 -3.07 6.65
C VAL A 17 -4.04 -2.25 5.37
N GLY A 18 -4.96 -1.30 5.21
CA GLY A 18 -4.96 -0.38 4.08
C GLY A 18 -3.93 0.73 4.26
N ILE A 19 -3.09 0.94 3.26
CA ILE A 19 -2.11 2.04 3.21
C ILE A 19 -2.64 3.12 2.26
N SER A 20 -3.05 4.26 2.81
CA SER A 20 -3.62 5.37 2.06
C SER A 20 -2.61 6.51 1.95
N SER A 21 -1.89 6.58 0.84
CA SER A 21 -0.96 7.67 0.55
C SER A 21 -1.66 8.84 -0.14
N VAL A 22 -1.37 10.07 0.30
CA VAL A 22 -1.84 11.31 -0.35
C VAL A 22 -0.79 11.82 -1.34
N TRP A 23 -0.16 10.91 -2.09
CA TRP A 23 0.91 11.23 -3.02
C TRP A 23 0.41 12.02 -4.24
N TYR A 24 1.20 12.99 -4.65
CA TYR A 24 1.02 13.75 -5.88
C TYR A 24 2.34 14.45 -6.27
N GLU A 25 2.80 14.27 -7.51
CA GLU A 25 4.10 14.80 -7.96
C GLU A 25 4.12 16.34 -8.06
N GLY A 26 2.97 16.97 -8.34
CA GLY A 26 2.86 18.42 -8.49
C GLY A 26 2.86 19.20 -7.17
N ASN A 27 3.00 18.54 -6.03
CA ASN A 27 3.08 19.17 -4.71
C ASN A 27 4.34 18.65 -3.96
N PRO A 28 5.32 19.52 -3.66
CA PRO A 28 6.56 19.11 -3.00
C PRO A 28 6.33 18.52 -1.60
N CYS A 29 5.24 18.89 -0.93
CA CYS A 29 4.87 18.32 0.38
C CYS A 29 4.48 16.83 0.29
N ASN A 30 4.07 16.36 -0.89
CA ASN A 30 3.44 15.06 -1.05
C ASN A 30 4.16 14.14 -2.05
N MET A 31 5.09 14.67 -2.85
CA MET A 31 5.76 13.91 -3.91
C MET A 31 6.57 12.70 -3.40
N HIS A 32 7.04 12.74 -2.15
CA HIS A 32 7.81 11.66 -1.52
C HIS A 32 6.94 10.59 -0.83
N LEU A 33 5.61 10.77 -0.79
CA LEU A 33 4.73 9.87 -0.04
C LEU A 33 4.50 8.52 -0.73
N MET A 34 4.85 8.39 -2.02
CA MET A 34 4.84 7.09 -2.70
C MET A 34 5.98 6.19 -2.18
N ASP A 35 7.18 6.74 -2.06
CA ASP A 35 8.33 6.00 -1.52
C ASP A 35 8.09 5.59 -0.06
N LEU A 36 7.54 6.51 0.75
CA LEU A 36 7.15 6.19 2.12
C LEU A 36 6.10 5.06 2.17
N SER A 37 5.12 5.07 1.27
CA SER A 37 4.12 4.01 1.18
C SER A 37 4.72 2.65 0.83
N ALA A 38 5.80 2.62 0.03
CA ALA A 38 6.50 1.38 -0.31
C ALA A 38 7.31 0.82 0.86
N VAL A 39 7.81 1.67 1.75
CA VAL A 39 8.53 1.27 2.99
C VAL A 39 7.58 0.72 4.05
N VAL A 40 6.35 1.24 4.15
CA VAL A 40 5.35 0.78 5.13
C VAL A 40 4.70 -0.56 4.74
N ARG A 41 4.80 -0.96 3.45
CA ARG A 41 4.16 -2.15 2.87
C ARG A 41 4.55 -3.46 3.54
#